data_AF-A0A3A9K2M7-F1
#
_entry.id   AF-A0A3A9K2M7-F1
#
_cell.length_a   1.000
_cell.length_b   1.000
_cell.length_c   1.000
_cell.angle_alpha   90.00
_cell.angle_beta   90.00
_cell.angle_gamma   90.00
#
_symmetry.space_group_name_H-M   'P 1'
#
loop_
_entity.id
_entity.type
_entity.pdbx_description
1 polymer ?
#
loop_
_entity_poly.entity_id
_entity_poly.type
_entity_poly.pdbx_seq_one_letter_code
_entity_poly.pdbx_strand_id
1 'polypeptide(L)'
;MYYNYYERSPKKNWLNMLDLKKVLICALLLIAVILLKKIDTPFTNLALSKIDYYVFKYTYDFKNLADTLKELPQVAESVPVFKQTASKSLVLPVSGDITSVFGKRIHPVLKVERMHNGIDIAQKEGTPVKAVLDGVVASVGEDPELGRFIKLNHDGGLATVYAHLKDVYVKQNEIVKQSFIIGTVGKSGLADSPHLHFEILKNDVPQDPEKWLDIP
;
A
#
# COMPACT_ATOMS: atom_id res chain seq x y z
N MET A 1 -40.23 -7.09 -62.83
CA MET A 1 -40.44 -6.65 -61.44
C MET A 1 -39.26 -7.17 -60.63
N TYR A 2 -38.22 -6.36 -60.43
CA TYR A 2 -37.09 -6.68 -59.53
C TYR A 2 -36.76 -5.40 -58.76
N TYR A 3 -36.89 -5.49 -57.44
CA TYR A 3 -36.76 -4.36 -56.51
C TYR A 3 -35.28 -4.01 -56.28
N ASN A 4 -35.02 -2.70 -56.24
CA ASN A 4 -33.72 -2.07 -56.00
C ASN A 4 -33.35 -2.17 -54.50
N TYR A 5 -32.29 -2.89 -54.17
CA TYR A 5 -31.84 -3.19 -52.80
C TYR A 5 -30.54 -2.46 -52.44
N TYR A 6 -30.51 -1.14 -52.62
CA TYR A 6 -29.42 -0.28 -52.14
C TYR A 6 -29.97 0.78 -51.19
N GLU A 7 -30.16 0.40 -49.93
CA GLU A 7 -30.34 1.36 -48.84
C GLU A 7 -29.01 2.09 -48.57
N ARG A 8 -29.02 3.42 -48.74
CA ARG A 8 -27.93 4.30 -48.28
C ARG A 8 -27.83 4.20 -46.76
N SER A 9 -26.73 3.64 -46.28
CA SER A 9 -26.33 3.72 -44.87
C SER A 9 -26.25 5.18 -44.43
N PRO A 10 -26.88 5.58 -43.31
CA PRO A 10 -26.87 6.96 -42.85
C PRO A 10 -25.43 7.38 -42.51
N LYS A 11 -24.96 8.48 -43.09
CA LYS A 11 -23.68 9.09 -42.70
C LYS A 11 -23.70 9.37 -41.19
N LYS A 12 -22.97 8.56 -40.41
CA LYS A 12 -22.71 8.83 -39.00
C LYS A 12 -21.96 10.16 -38.90
N ASN A 13 -22.68 11.22 -38.52
CA ASN A 13 -22.07 12.48 -38.09
C ASN A 13 -21.61 12.31 -36.65
N TRP A 14 -20.34 11.93 -36.47
CA TRP A 14 -19.66 11.75 -35.18
C TRP A 14 -19.52 13.04 -34.34
N LEU A 15 -20.11 14.15 -34.78
CA LEU A 15 -19.92 15.49 -34.22
C LEU A 15 -21.14 16.03 -33.46
N ASN A 16 -22.27 15.31 -33.42
CA ASN A 16 -23.48 15.86 -32.82
C ASN A 16 -23.83 15.21 -31.47
N MET A 17 -23.69 16.03 -30.43
CA MET A 17 -24.44 16.02 -29.16
C MET A 17 -23.92 15.15 -28.00
N LEU A 18 -22.87 14.38 -28.21
CA LEU A 18 -21.95 13.88 -27.19
C LEU A 18 -20.55 14.29 -27.69
N ASP A 19 -19.96 15.43 -27.31
CA ASP A 19 -19.32 15.55 -26.01
C ASP A 19 -18.77 16.97 -25.76
N LEU A 20 -19.25 18.03 -26.42
CA LEU A 20 -18.71 19.39 -26.17
C LEU A 20 -18.84 19.79 -24.68
N LYS A 21 -19.96 19.46 -24.05
CA LYS A 21 -20.16 19.65 -22.61
C LYS A 21 -19.19 18.80 -21.78
N LYS A 22 -18.90 17.56 -22.19
CA LYS A 22 -17.94 16.69 -21.47
C LYS A 22 -16.50 17.18 -21.65
N VAL A 23 -16.13 17.62 -22.84
CA VAL A 23 -14.81 18.23 -23.13
C VAL A 23 -14.63 19.51 -22.31
N LEU A 24 -15.67 20.35 -22.19
CA LEU A 24 -15.64 21.54 -21.34
C LEU A 24 -15.52 21.18 -19.85
N ILE A 25 -16.23 20.15 -19.38
CA ILE A 25 -16.10 19.64 -18.01
C ILE A 25 -14.68 19.14 -17.76
N CYS A 26 -14.10 18.34 -18.68
CA CYS A 26 -12.73 17.87 -18.58
C CYS A 26 -11.71 19.03 -18.57
N ALA A 27 -11.90 20.05 -19.40
CA ALA A 27 -11.05 21.23 -19.44
C ALA A 27 -11.12 22.04 -18.12
N LEU A 28 -12.32 22.21 -17.56
CA LEU A 28 -12.52 22.88 -16.26
C LEU A 28 -11.87 22.09 -15.11
N LEU A 29 -11.98 20.76 -15.12
CA LEU A 29 -11.30 19.91 -14.12
C LEU A 29 -9.78 20.02 -14.22
N LEU A 30 -9.23 20.05 -15.43
CA LEU A 30 -7.78 20.24 -15.64
C LEU A 30 -7.31 21.61 -15.14
N ILE A 31 -8.06 22.67 -15.43
CA ILE A 31 -7.75 24.03 -14.93
C ILE A 31 -7.82 24.06 -13.40
N ALA A 32 -8.83 23.46 -12.78
CA ALA A 32 -8.95 23.37 -11.33
C ALA A 32 -7.76 22.65 -10.70
N VAL A 33 -7.30 21.53 -11.29
CA VAL A 33 -6.09 20.81 -10.83
C VAL A 33 -4.84 21.68 -10.97
N ILE A 34 -4.68 22.44 -12.07
CA ILE A 34 -3.55 23.36 -12.26
C ILE A 34 -3.57 24.51 -11.24
N LEU A 35 -4.75 25.02 -10.91
CA LEU A 35 -4.91 26.07 -9.89
C LEU A 35 -4.62 25.53 -8.48
N LEU A 36 -5.07 24.32 -8.16
CA LEU A 36 -4.75 23.63 -6.90
C LEU A 36 -3.24 23.37 -6.75
N LYS A 37 -2.52 23.12 -7.86
CA LYS A 37 -1.06 22.99 -7.86
C LYS A 37 -0.31 24.29 -7.53
N LYS A 38 -0.94 25.47 -7.64
CA LYS A 38 -0.31 26.76 -7.28
C LYS A 38 -0.48 27.15 -5.81
N ILE A 39 -1.27 26.40 -5.05
CA ILE A 39 -1.55 26.67 -3.65
C ILE A 39 -0.68 25.74 -2.81
N ASP A 40 0.38 26.26 -2.18
CA ASP A 40 1.24 25.52 -1.26
C ASP A 40 0.57 25.38 0.11
N THR A 41 -0.29 24.37 0.26
CA THR A 41 -0.91 24.00 1.53
C THR A 41 -0.57 22.54 1.88
N PRO A 42 -0.52 22.16 3.16
CA PRO A 42 -0.27 20.76 3.55
C PRO A 42 -1.24 19.76 2.91
N PHE A 43 -2.48 20.19 2.68
CA PHE A 43 -3.51 19.38 2.03
C PHE A 43 -3.27 19.18 0.52
N THR A 44 -2.84 20.22 -0.20
CA THR A 44 -2.51 20.09 -1.63
C THR A 44 -1.31 19.18 -1.83
N ASN A 45 -0.30 19.24 -0.98
CA ASN A 45 0.84 18.33 -1.02
C ASN A 45 0.45 16.86 -0.74
N LEU A 46 -0.51 16.63 0.16
CA LEU A 46 -1.06 15.29 0.40
C LEU A 46 -1.91 14.79 -0.77
N ALA A 47 -2.72 15.65 -1.37
CA ALA A 47 -3.53 15.31 -2.53
C ALA A 47 -2.66 15.04 -3.77
N LEU A 48 -1.64 15.87 -3.99
CA LEU A 48 -0.69 15.72 -5.09
C LEU A 48 0.17 14.47 -4.93
N SER A 49 0.66 14.17 -3.73
CA SER A 49 1.43 12.93 -3.50
C SER A 49 0.59 11.67 -3.73
N LYS A 50 -0.70 11.68 -3.37
CA LYS A 50 -1.62 10.57 -3.71
C LYS A 50 -1.84 10.45 -5.22
N ILE A 51 -2.07 11.57 -5.91
CA ILE A 51 -2.27 11.58 -7.36
C ILE A 51 -1.00 11.09 -8.08
N ASP A 52 0.16 11.63 -7.73
CA ASP A 52 1.44 11.24 -8.32
C ASP A 52 1.74 9.77 -8.03
N TYR A 53 1.40 9.27 -6.84
CA TYR A 53 1.48 7.85 -6.51
C TYR A 53 0.56 6.99 -7.39
N TYR A 54 -0.72 7.35 -7.55
CA TYR A 54 -1.65 6.58 -8.39
C TYR A 54 -1.27 6.62 -9.87
N VAL A 55 -0.83 7.77 -10.38
CA VAL A 55 -0.35 7.92 -11.76
C VAL A 55 0.93 7.12 -11.97
N PHE A 56 1.88 7.18 -11.03
CA PHE A 56 3.10 6.38 -11.08
C PHE A 56 2.80 4.88 -11.02
N LYS A 57 1.89 4.44 -10.14
CA LYS A 57 1.44 3.05 -10.03
C LYS A 57 0.82 2.55 -11.34
N TYR A 58 -0.11 3.30 -11.93
CA TYR A 58 -0.73 2.94 -13.21
C TYR A 58 0.27 2.93 -14.37
N THR A 59 1.17 3.90 -14.43
CA THR A 59 2.18 3.96 -15.50
C THR A 59 3.23 2.86 -15.35
N TYR A 60 3.61 2.50 -14.13
CA TYR A 60 4.49 1.38 -13.83
C TYR A 60 3.81 0.04 -14.15
N ASP A 61 2.57 -0.17 -13.72
CA ASP A 61 1.79 -1.39 -14.03
C ASP A 61 1.59 -1.55 -15.53
N PHE A 62 1.25 -0.47 -16.25
CA PHE A 62 1.07 -0.52 -17.70
C PHE A 62 2.39 -0.76 -18.43
N LYS A 63 3.48 -0.11 -18.01
CA LYS A 63 4.80 -0.33 -18.60
C LYS A 63 5.28 -1.75 -18.37
N ASN A 64 5.14 -2.27 -17.15
CA ASN A 64 5.46 -3.66 -16.84
C ASN A 64 4.59 -4.64 -17.62
N LEU A 65 3.29 -4.39 -17.76
CA LEU A 65 2.42 -5.22 -18.58
C LEU A 65 2.83 -5.18 -20.05
N ALA A 66 3.09 -3.99 -20.60
CA ALA A 66 3.49 -3.82 -21.99
C ALA A 66 4.87 -4.46 -22.28
N ASP A 67 5.81 -4.35 -21.35
CA ASP A 67 7.14 -4.93 -21.49
C ASP A 67 7.09 -6.45 -21.27
N THR A 68 6.28 -6.93 -20.31
CA THR A 68 6.01 -8.37 -20.12
C THR A 68 5.37 -8.97 -21.38
N LEU A 69 4.36 -8.32 -21.97
CA LEU A 69 3.69 -8.79 -23.19
C LEU A 69 4.60 -8.83 -24.42
N LYS A 70 5.60 -7.94 -24.50
CA LYS A 70 6.62 -7.97 -25.57
C LYS A 70 7.62 -9.09 -25.40
N GLU A 71 7.89 -9.48 -24.16
CA GLU A 71 8.85 -10.52 -23.82
C GLU A 71 8.23 -11.91 -23.70
N LEU A 72 6.89 -12.04 -23.79
CA LEU A 72 6.23 -13.35 -23.76
C LEU A 72 6.63 -14.20 -24.98
N PRO A 73 7.32 -15.34 -24.79
CA PRO A 73 7.36 -16.40 -25.79
C PRO A 73 5.95 -17.02 -25.88
N GLN A 74 5.56 -17.59 -27.03
CA GLN A 74 4.24 -18.22 -27.24
C GLN A 74 4.03 -19.54 -26.45
N VAL A 75 4.43 -19.62 -25.19
CA VAL A 75 4.35 -20.84 -24.39
C VAL A 75 3.93 -20.48 -22.98
N ALA A 76 2.63 -20.60 -22.73
CA ALA A 76 2.04 -20.63 -21.42
C ALA A 76 2.41 -21.96 -20.75
N GLU A 77 3.48 -22.00 -19.96
CA GLU A 77 3.64 -22.98 -18.88
C GLU A 77 4.76 -22.55 -17.92
N SER A 78 4.37 -22.25 -16.67
CA SER A 78 5.20 -22.08 -15.46
C SER A 78 6.28 -20.99 -15.46
N VAL A 79 6.01 -19.83 -14.86
CA VAL A 79 7.06 -18.88 -14.42
C VAL A 79 6.81 -18.45 -12.96
N PRO A 80 7.83 -18.49 -12.09
CA PRO A 80 7.73 -18.08 -10.68
C PRO A 80 7.56 -16.56 -10.57
N VAL A 81 6.60 -16.14 -9.76
CA VAL A 81 6.07 -14.76 -9.70
C VAL A 81 7.06 -13.72 -9.15
N PHE A 82 8.22 -14.10 -8.61
CA PHE A 82 9.13 -13.13 -8.00
C PHE A 82 10.59 -13.43 -8.27
N LYS A 83 11.23 -12.56 -9.07
CA LYS A 83 12.69 -12.47 -9.18
C LYS A 83 13.13 -11.17 -8.52
N GLN A 84 13.19 -11.17 -7.20
CA GLN A 84 13.73 -10.05 -6.44
C GLN A 84 15.26 -10.07 -6.55
N THR A 85 15.81 -9.09 -7.26
CA THR A 85 17.22 -8.72 -7.10
C THR A 85 17.38 -8.15 -5.70
N ALA A 86 18.03 -8.91 -4.83
CA ALA A 86 18.27 -8.58 -3.44
C ALA A 86 18.96 -7.21 -3.27
N SER A 87 18.23 -6.22 -2.75
CA SER A 87 18.81 -5.31 -1.77
C SER A 87 18.19 -5.68 -0.42
N LYS A 88 19.06 -6.10 0.49
CA LYS A 88 18.75 -6.77 1.76
C LYS A 88 18.58 -5.75 2.90
N SER A 89 18.07 -4.55 2.60
CA SER A 89 17.88 -3.50 3.61
C SER A 89 16.39 -3.22 3.74
N LEU A 90 15.82 -3.72 4.83
CA LEU A 90 14.46 -3.41 5.23
C LEU A 90 14.47 -2.01 5.84
N VAL A 91 13.59 -1.15 5.34
CA VAL A 91 13.43 0.19 5.91
C VAL A 91 12.69 0.09 7.23
N LEU A 92 12.96 1.01 8.16
CA LEU A 92 12.19 1.12 9.39
C LEU A 92 10.71 1.44 9.09
N PRO A 93 9.76 0.77 9.76
CA PRO A 93 8.33 1.04 9.56
C PRO A 93 7.92 2.41 10.12
N VAL A 94 8.61 2.85 11.18
CA VAL A 94 8.54 4.19 11.75
C VAL A 94 9.87 4.49 12.43
N SER A 95 10.32 5.74 12.42
CA SER A 95 11.46 6.17 13.25
C SER A 95 11.00 6.34 14.70
N GLY A 96 11.71 5.78 15.67
CA GLY A 96 11.39 5.92 17.10
C GLY A 96 12.22 5.00 17.96
N ASP A 97 12.06 5.13 19.28
CA ASP A 97 12.76 4.29 20.26
C ASP A 97 12.03 2.96 20.42
N ILE A 98 12.78 1.86 20.45
CA ILE A 98 12.21 0.55 20.80
C ILE A 98 11.95 0.53 22.30
N THR A 99 10.69 0.46 22.70
CA THR A 99 10.28 0.39 24.11
C THR A 99 10.01 -1.02 24.57
N SER A 100 9.78 -1.96 23.65
CA SER A 100 9.69 -3.38 23.97
C SER A 100 10.31 -4.22 22.87
N VAL A 101 11.17 -5.15 23.28
CA VAL A 101 11.93 -6.05 22.40
C VAL A 101 11.19 -7.37 22.18
N PHE A 102 11.56 -8.09 21.13
CA PHE A 102 11.05 -9.43 20.83
C PHE A 102 11.47 -10.45 21.91
N GLY A 103 10.59 -11.42 22.19
CA GLY A 103 10.93 -12.56 23.04
C GLY A 103 10.08 -12.68 24.30
N LYS A 104 10.45 -13.64 25.16
CA LYS A 104 9.75 -13.90 26.41
C LYS A 104 9.95 -12.77 27.40
N ARG A 105 8.86 -12.18 27.85
CA ARG A 105 8.86 -11.16 28.91
C ARG A 105 7.71 -11.35 29.86
N ILE A 106 7.87 -10.84 31.08
CA ILE A 106 6.75 -10.73 32.02
C ILE A 106 5.82 -9.62 31.50
N HIS A 107 4.58 -9.96 31.19
CA HIS A 107 3.58 -9.00 30.73
C HIS A 107 3.32 -7.96 31.83
N PRO A 108 3.46 -6.64 31.56
CA PRO A 108 3.45 -5.60 32.60
C PRO A 108 2.12 -5.56 33.37
N VAL A 109 1.00 -5.81 32.69
CA VAL A 109 -0.34 -5.81 33.28
C VAL A 109 -0.69 -7.14 33.96
N LEU A 110 -0.35 -8.28 33.35
CA LEU A 110 -0.83 -9.61 33.77
C LEU A 110 0.17 -10.36 34.65
N LYS A 111 1.41 -9.86 34.78
CA LYS A 111 2.53 -10.44 35.55
C LYS A 111 2.85 -11.91 35.22
N VAL A 112 2.49 -12.37 34.03
CA VAL A 112 2.81 -13.71 33.52
C VAL A 112 3.83 -13.62 32.39
N GLU A 113 4.69 -14.63 32.25
CA GLU A 113 5.59 -14.74 31.10
C GLU A 113 4.75 -14.92 29.82
N ARG A 114 4.83 -13.96 28.90
CA ARG A 114 4.24 -14.04 27.57
C ARG A 114 5.32 -13.80 26.52
N MET A 115 5.17 -14.49 25.40
CA MET A 115 5.99 -14.23 24.23
C MET A 115 5.54 -12.92 23.60
N HIS A 116 6.47 -11.99 23.41
CA HIS A 116 6.27 -10.83 22.57
C HIS A 116 6.74 -11.17 21.15
N ASN A 117 5.79 -11.24 20.21
CA ASN A 117 6.04 -11.73 18.85
C ASN A 117 6.64 -10.67 17.90
N GLY A 118 6.87 -9.46 18.40
CA GLY A 118 7.39 -8.33 17.64
C GLY A 118 8.18 -7.36 18.51
N ILE A 119 8.32 -6.13 18.02
CA ILE A 119 8.87 -4.99 18.76
C ILE A 119 7.83 -3.88 18.88
N ASP A 120 7.93 -3.10 19.94
CA ASP A 120 7.12 -1.91 20.14
C ASP A 120 8.00 -0.67 19.91
N ILE A 121 7.62 0.17 18.94
CA ILE A 121 8.35 1.39 18.56
C ILE A 121 7.53 2.60 19.01
N ALA A 122 8.01 3.30 20.03
CA ALA A 122 7.32 4.46 20.58
C ALA A 122 7.37 5.64 19.63
N GLN A 123 6.20 6.20 19.35
CA GLN A 123 6.08 7.37 18.48
C GLN A 123 4.73 8.09 18.70
N LYS A 124 4.68 9.38 18.35
CA LYS A 124 3.46 10.18 18.46
C LYS A 124 2.34 9.59 17.62
N GLU A 125 1.15 9.55 18.21
CA GLU A 125 -0.08 9.20 17.48
C GLU A 125 -0.24 10.06 16.21
N GLY A 126 -0.68 9.45 15.11
CA GLY A 126 -0.80 10.08 13.80
C GLY A 126 0.48 10.08 12.96
N THR A 127 1.61 9.62 13.50
CA THR A 127 2.85 9.52 12.72
C THR A 127 2.71 8.49 11.60
N PRO A 128 3.14 8.79 10.36
CA PRO A 128 3.04 7.85 9.26
C PRO A 128 3.79 6.54 9.50
N VAL A 129 3.12 5.41 9.22
CA VAL A 129 3.70 4.06 9.25
C VAL A 129 3.90 3.59 7.81
N LYS A 130 5.09 3.06 7.53
CA LYS A 130 5.53 2.65 6.20
C LYS A 130 5.64 1.14 6.06
N ALA A 131 5.36 0.62 4.86
CA ALA A 131 5.69 -0.75 4.49
C ALA A 131 7.23 -0.94 4.47
N VAL A 132 7.73 -1.96 5.15
CA VAL A 132 9.18 -2.22 5.27
C VAL A 132 9.76 -2.86 4.02
N LEU A 133 8.90 -3.45 3.19
CA LEU A 133 9.23 -4.17 1.96
C LEU A 133 8.04 -4.12 1.00
N ASP A 134 8.30 -4.28 -0.29
CA ASP A 134 7.28 -4.56 -1.31
C ASP A 134 6.41 -5.75 -0.90
N GLY A 135 5.10 -5.67 -1.09
CA GLY A 135 4.21 -6.76 -0.71
C GLY A 135 2.77 -6.56 -1.11
N VAL A 136 1.94 -7.52 -0.71
CA VAL A 136 0.49 -7.52 -0.91
C VAL A 136 -0.19 -7.52 0.45
N VAL A 137 -1.20 -6.68 0.63
CA VAL A 137 -1.99 -6.62 1.86
C VAL A 137 -2.78 -7.92 2.01
N ALA A 138 -2.32 -8.79 2.91
CA ALA A 138 -2.94 -10.07 3.20
C ALA A 138 -4.26 -9.88 3.99
N SER A 139 -4.25 -8.97 4.95
CA SER A 139 -5.43 -8.63 5.75
C SER A 139 -5.33 -7.23 6.35
N VAL A 140 -6.49 -6.61 6.53
CA VAL A 140 -6.70 -5.44 7.39
C VAL A 140 -7.81 -5.83 8.35
N GLY A 141 -7.61 -5.58 9.64
CA GLY A 141 -8.58 -5.98 10.65
C GLY A 141 -8.50 -5.14 11.91
N GLU A 142 -9.39 -5.48 12.84
CA GLU A 142 -9.42 -4.93 14.18
C GLU A 142 -9.75 -6.04 15.16
N ASP A 143 -8.93 -6.22 16.20
CA ASP A 143 -9.19 -7.15 17.29
C ASP A 143 -8.80 -6.55 18.65
N PRO A 144 -9.26 -7.13 19.78
CA PRO A 144 -9.03 -6.55 21.10
C PRO A 144 -7.56 -6.43 21.52
N GLU A 145 -6.67 -7.31 21.04
CA GLU A 145 -5.25 -7.32 21.41
C GLU A 145 -4.46 -6.40 20.48
N LEU A 146 -4.49 -6.66 19.16
CA LEU A 146 -3.70 -5.87 18.19
C LEU A 146 -4.31 -4.50 17.90
N GLY A 147 -5.58 -4.27 18.22
CA GLY A 147 -6.31 -3.11 17.75
C GLY A 147 -6.44 -3.16 16.24
N ARG A 148 -6.38 -2.00 15.59
CA ARG A 148 -6.36 -1.94 14.12
C ARG A 148 -5.00 -2.36 13.61
N PHE A 149 -5.01 -3.30 12.67
CA PHE A 149 -3.79 -3.87 12.13
C PHE A 149 -3.81 -4.07 10.62
N ILE A 150 -2.61 -4.20 10.06
CA ILE A 150 -2.34 -4.55 8.67
C ILE A 150 -1.36 -5.71 8.67
N LYS A 151 -1.64 -6.78 7.90
CA LYS A 151 -0.67 -7.84 7.59
C LYS A 151 -0.29 -7.73 6.11
N LEU A 152 1.00 -7.66 5.82
CA LEU A 152 1.55 -7.72 4.46
C LEU A 152 2.23 -9.07 4.23
N ASN A 153 1.96 -9.70 3.08
CA ASN A 153 2.75 -10.81 2.59
C ASN A 153 3.81 -10.28 1.60
N HIS A 154 5.01 -10.82 1.71
CA HIS A 154 6.17 -10.49 0.91
C HIS A 154 6.75 -11.76 0.28
N ASP A 155 7.75 -11.56 -0.58
CA ASP A 155 8.42 -12.66 -1.27
C ASP A 155 9.21 -13.56 -0.32
N GLY A 156 9.41 -14.80 -0.78
CA GLY A 156 10.21 -15.78 -0.04
C GLY A 156 9.59 -16.21 1.30
N GLY A 157 8.26 -16.10 1.45
CA GLY A 157 7.56 -16.51 2.67
C GLY A 157 7.74 -15.56 3.85
N LEU A 158 8.09 -14.30 3.59
CA LEU A 158 8.11 -13.26 4.61
C LEU A 158 6.72 -12.63 4.75
N ALA A 159 6.33 -12.28 5.96
CA ALA A 159 5.18 -11.45 6.24
C ALA A 159 5.50 -10.44 7.34
N THR A 160 4.79 -9.31 7.35
CA THR A 160 4.92 -8.29 8.38
C THR A 160 3.56 -7.90 8.93
N VAL A 161 3.52 -7.56 10.21
CA VAL A 161 2.31 -7.11 10.91
C VAL A 161 2.56 -5.74 11.50
N TYR A 162 1.59 -4.85 11.32
CA TYR A 162 1.58 -3.48 11.84
C TYR A 162 0.32 -3.30 12.66
N ALA A 163 0.45 -3.10 13.98
CA ALA A 163 -0.67 -3.08 14.91
C ALA A 163 -0.74 -1.79 15.72
N HIS A 164 -1.79 -1.66 16.53
CA HIS A 164 -2.16 -0.49 17.32
C HIS A 164 -2.41 0.78 16.49
N LEU A 165 -2.76 0.63 15.21
CA LEU A 165 -2.85 1.76 14.27
C LEU A 165 -3.98 2.74 14.63
N LYS A 166 -3.77 4.01 14.28
CA LYS A 166 -4.82 5.04 14.32
C LYS A 166 -5.62 5.11 13.03
N ASP A 167 -4.95 5.08 11.89
CA ASP A 167 -5.62 5.09 10.60
C ASP A 167 -5.03 3.99 9.73
N VAL A 168 -5.87 3.37 8.91
CA VAL A 168 -5.46 2.40 7.88
C VAL A 168 -5.77 2.99 6.52
N TYR A 169 -4.78 3.04 5.63
CA TYR A 169 -4.87 3.68 4.31
C TYR A 169 -4.89 2.70 3.14
N VAL A 170 -4.79 1.40 3.43
CA VAL A 170 -4.77 0.33 2.43
C VAL A 170 -5.92 -0.64 2.62
N LYS A 171 -6.19 -1.45 1.59
CA LYS A 171 -7.23 -2.50 1.63
C LYS A 171 -6.65 -3.87 1.34
N GLN A 172 -7.35 -4.92 1.76
CA GLN A 172 -6.98 -6.29 1.44
C GLN A 172 -6.77 -6.49 -0.07
N ASN A 173 -5.77 -7.29 -0.43
CA ASN A 173 -5.29 -7.56 -1.80
C ASN A 173 -4.63 -6.37 -2.52
N GLU A 174 -4.43 -5.23 -1.85
CA GLU A 174 -3.71 -4.10 -2.44
C GLU A 174 -2.20 -4.37 -2.49
N ILE A 175 -1.57 -4.05 -3.63
CA ILE A 175 -0.11 -4.07 -3.78
C ILE A 175 0.46 -2.77 -3.22
N VAL A 176 1.44 -2.90 -2.32
CA VAL A 176 2.18 -1.81 -1.68
C VAL A 176 3.68 -1.93 -2.00
N LYS A 177 4.33 -0.78 -2.13
CA LYS A 177 5.78 -0.69 -2.32
C LYS A 177 6.49 -0.38 -1.00
N GLN A 178 7.75 -0.77 -0.89
CA GLN A 178 8.60 -0.37 0.23
C GLN A 178 8.53 1.14 0.44
N SER A 179 8.50 1.57 1.71
CA SER A 179 8.32 2.96 2.15
C SER A 179 6.94 3.58 1.89
N PHE A 180 5.99 2.87 1.28
CA PHE A 180 4.63 3.36 1.09
C PHE A 180 3.93 3.53 2.44
N ILE A 181 3.23 4.64 2.65
CA ILE A 181 2.49 4.92 3.89
C ILE A 181 1.20 4.10 3.89
N ILE A 182 1.13 3.13 4.80
CA ILE A 182 0.01 2.18 4.91
C ILE A 182 -0.99 2.55 6.00
N GLY A 183 -0.59 3.45 6.91
CA GLY A 183 -1.42 3.91 8.03
C GLY A 183 -0.68 4.89 8.91
N THR A 184 -1.19 5.08 10.13
CA THR A 184 -0.59 5.95 11.14
C THR A 184 -0.50 5.27 12.50
N VAL A 185 0.53 5.63 13.28
CA VAL A 185 0.72 5.20 14.66
C VAL A 185 -0.51 5.57 15.48
N GLY A 186 -0.93 4.67 16.36
CA GLY A 186 -2.06 4.90 17.24
C GLY A 186 -1.87 4.31 18.62
N LYS A 187 -3.01 4.11 19.29
CA LYS A 187 -3.15 3.48 20.59
C LYS A 187 -4.46 2.68 20.62
N SER A 188 -4.71 1.91 19.55
CA SER A 188 -5.89 1.03 19.47
C SER A 188 -5.56 -0.37 20.03
N GLY A 189 -6.58 -1.12 20.46
CA GLY A 189 -6.38 -2.44 21.08
C GLY A 189 -5.72 -2.35 22.45
N LEU A 190 -4.90 -3.35 22.78
CA LEU A 190 -4.20 -3.45 24.06
C LEU A 190 -2.89 -2.65 24.05
N ALA A 191 -3.01 -1.31 24.05
CA ALA A 191 -1.87 -0.40 24.05
C ALA A 191 -1.96 0.64 25.20
N ASP A 192 -0.91 0.73 26.03
CA ASP A 192 -0.89 1.65 27.18
C ASP A 192 -0.55 3.10 26.79
N SER A 193 0.25 3.29 25.74
CA SER A 193 0.65 4.58 25.17
C SER A 193 0.73 4.49 23.63
N PRO A 194 0.78 5.61 22.89
CA PRO A 194 0.95 5.56 21.44
C PRO A 194 2.29 4.92 21.02
N HIS A 195 2.20 3.86 20.22
CA HIS A 195 3.34 3.15 19.65
C HIS A 195 2.90 2.31 18.44
N LEU A 196 3.87 1.84 17.66
CA LEU A 196 3.66 0.81 16.65
C LEU A 196 4.12 -0.53 17.21
N HIS A 197 3.23 -1.52 17.28
CA HIS A 197 3.63 -2.91 17.41
C HIS A 197 3.94 -3.49 16.03
N PHE A 198 5.15 -4.02 15.85
CA PHE A 198 5.65 -4.49 14.56
C PHE A 198 6.21 -5.91 14.65
N GLU A 199 5.71 -6.80 13.80
CA GLU A 199 6.19 -8.18 13.72
C GLU A 199 6.79 -8.49 12.34
N ILE A 200 7.75 -9.41 12.31
CA ILE A 200 8.23 -10.08 11.11
C ILE A 200 7.97 -11.57 11.28
N LEU A 201 7.40 -12.21 10.26
CA LEU A 201 7.18 -13.65 10.22
C LEU A 201 7.92 -14.25 9.02
N LYS A 202 8.53 -15.42 9.23
CA LYS A 202 9.09 -16.26 8.16
C LYS A 202 8.35 -17.58 8.16
N ASN A 203 7.62 -17.88 7.09
CA ASN A 203 6.76 -19.05 6.98
C ASN A 203 5.83 -19.19 8.21
N ASP A 204 5.16 -18.08 8.55
CA ASP A 204 4.26 -17.93 9.72
C ASP A 204 4.90 -18.14 11.11
N VAL A 205 6.24 -18.22 11.20
CA VAL A 205 6.97 -18.24 12.47
C VAL A 205 7.49 -16.84 12.81
N PRO A 206 7.11 -16.25 13.96
CA PRO A 206 7.63 -14.96 14.41
C PRO A 206 9.16 -14.94 14.48
N GLN A 207 9.75 -13.88 13.97
CA GLN A 207 11.18 -13.61 13.97
C GLN A 207 11.45 -12.34 14.78
N ASP A 208 12.63 -12.28 15.38
CA ASP A 208 13.13 -11.08 16.05
C ASP A 208 13.36 -9.94 15.03
N PRO A 209 12.52 -8.89 15.00
CA PRO A 209 12.62 -7.83 14.00
C PRO A 209 13.94 -7.05 14.03
N GLU A 210 14.63 -7.00 15.17
CA GLU A 210 15.90 -6.28 15.31
C GLU A 210 17.02 -6.93 14.49
N LYS A 211 16.89 -8.21 14.13
CA LYS A 211 17.85 -8.90 13.24
C LYS A 211 17.65 -8.62 11.77
N TRP A 212 16.56 -7.95 11.42
CA TRP A 212 16.10 -7.74 10.05
C TRP A 212 16.09 -6.26 9.66
N LEU A 213 15.84 -5.38 10.63
CA LEU A 213 15.82 -3.94 10.45
C LEU A 213 17.21 -3.35 10.67
N ASP A 214 17.59 -2.39 9.82
CA ASP A 214 18.78 -1.56 10.06
C ASP A 214 18.43 -0.49 11.11
N ILE A 215 18.41 -0.90 12.38
CA ILE A 215 18.15 -0.02 13.52
C ILE A 215 19.45 0.72 13.86
N PRO A 216 19.46 2.07 13.88
CA PRO A 216 20.66 2.86 14.16
C PRO A 216 21.13 2.77 15.62
#